data_AF-A0A832D0C0-F1
#
_entry.id   AF-A0A832D0C0-F1
#
_cell.length_a   1.000
_cell.length_b   1.000
_cell.length_c   1.000
_cell.angle_alpha   90.00
_cell.angle_beta   90.00
_cell.angle_gamma   90.00
#
_symmetry.space_group_name_H-M   'P 1'
#
loop_
_entity.id
_entity.type
_entity.pdbx_description
1 polymer ?
#
loop_
_entity_poly.entity_id
_entity_poly.type
_entity_poly.pdbx_seq_one_letter_code
_entity_poly.pdbx_strand_id
1 'polypeptide(L)'
;MFYTEKRDGFARLGVLELEEKIRTPAMLEGKSLEKFDFGKAPYAVKKLFPDVYERLKPKGDVAILTGISTMMPKEINDAFSELRGTRAIFAVACATPLNVSTLIYLGADLVDNLMAIAKAYRGIYFFGDFEISVEKLERFPCNCEHCKQQKIKELKKEDVYEIVAKHNSEVLRQEVEKCRILIAEENLRNYVEAKSKLSPELTALLRFTDFEMQNCFPRFRKSTLYFTSQESANRFEVRYFFQRALECYEPRTKALLLLPCTARKPYLASKTHRAIRSAVKVNVNEIIISSPLVVPREFELLYPAVNYDTPVTGHWSEEEIDFVAKWLRKFVEKEEFEKIVAHVEGGYRKVVERALKDFEVVFTAEEGILSESSLKKLKKELEGYESFDLFAEMFTHASRYQFGIEVNGVAKGKYPEIELIRRERIARFDLRYGNLDVYGEFAKEILRSGNYVVKIADFEPSSTIFCAGIEKADEKIRPNDVVVFYNSQLYGVGIARMHGKEMVEAEKGVAIEVRRKSRF
;
A
#
# COMPACT_ATOMS: atom_id res chain seq x y z
N MET A 1 -7.23 -11.11 24.84
CA MET A 1 -7.82 -11.24 23.49
C MET A 1 -7.43 -10.05 22.62
N PHE A 2 -7.11 -10.26 21.33
CA PHE A 2 -6.72 -9.19 20.39
C PHE A 2 -7.83 -8.91 19.37
N TYR A 3 -8.04 -7.65 19.00
CA TYR A 3 -8.95 -7.27 17.92
C TYR A 3 -8.34 -6.25 16.96
N THR A 4 -8.52 -6.49 15.67
CA THR A 4 -8.01 -5.62 14.59
C THR A 4 -8.98 -4.48 14.30
N GLU A 5 -8.49 -3.24 14.22
CA GLU A 5 -9.26 -2.05 13.84
C GLU A 5 -9.01 -1.65 12.37
N LYS A 6 -7.78 -1.82 11.88
CA LYS A 6 -7.38 -1.48 10.50
C LYS A 6 -6.15 -2.27 10.08
N ARG A 7 -6.13 -2.75 8.84
CA ARG A 7 -4.93 -3.31 8.20
C ARG A 7 -4.24 -2.36 7.23
N ASP A 8 -2.92 -2.48 7.18
CA ASP A 8 -2.04 -1.93 6.15
C ASP A 8 -1.00 -2.99 5.75
N GLY A 9 -1.44 -3.97 4.95
CA GLY A 9 -0.64 -5.16 4.69
C GLY A 9 -0.60 -6.07 5.92
N PHE A 10 0.60 -6.52 6.29
CA PHE A 10 0.79 -7.32 7.50
C PHE A 10 0.72 -6.48 8.77
N ALA A 11 1.13 -5.21 8.70
CA ALA A 11 0.97 -4.27 9.78
C ALA A 11 -0.52 -3.95 10.01
N ARG A 12 -0.87 -3.70 11.26
CA ARG A 12 -2.25 -3.38 11.63
C ARG A 12 -2.33 -2.53 12.89
N LEU A 13 -3.41 -1.76 12.96
CA LEU A 13 -3.89 -1.16 14.20
C LEU A 13 -4.86 -2.13 14.84
N GLY A 14 -4.72 -2.31 16.14
CA GLY A 14 -5.62 -3.13 16.92
C GLY A 14 -5.56 -2.76 18.39
N VAL A 15 -6.25 -3.56 19.18
CA VAL A 15 -6.21 -3.46 20.62
C VAL A 15 -6.07 -4.85 21.21
N LEU A 16 -5.13 -4.98 22.12
CA LEU A 16 -4.97 -6.14 22.97
C LEU A 16 -5.66 -5.87 24.31
N GLU A 17 -6.70 -6.64 24.60
CA GLU A 17 -7.35 -6.68 25.91
C GLU A 17 -6.57 -7.64 26.82
N LEU A 18 -5.82 -7.05 27.75
CA LEU A 18 -5.33 -7.69 28.98
C LEU A 18 -6.15 -7.13 30.16
N GLU A 19 -5.55 -6.94 31.34
CA GLU A 19 -6.16 -6.15 32.43
C GLU A 19 -6.44 -4.70 32.00
N GLU A 20 -5.57 -4.17 31.13
CA GLU A 20 -5.72 -2.86 30.50
C GLU A 20 -5.75 -3.04 28.98
N LYS A 21 -6.37 -2.07 28.29
CA LYS A 21 -6.43 -2.04 26.83
C LYS A 21 -5.16 -1.42 26.27
N ILE A 22 -4.41 -2.20 25.49
CA ILE A 22 -3.17 -1.75 24.83
C ILE A 22 -3.45 -1.57 23.35
N ARG A 23 -3.25 -0.36 22.80
CA ARG A 23 -3.38 -0.11 21.35
C ARG A 23 -2.10 -0.50 20.62
N THR A 24 -2.22 -1.25 19.53
CA THR A 24 -1.06 -1.75 18.76
C THR A 24 -0.81 -0.94 17.49
N PRO A 25 0.45 -0.90 16.97
CA PRO A 25 1.65 -1.47 17.57
C PRO A 25 2.05 -0.79 18.89
N ALA A 26 2.57 -1.57 19.84
CA ALA A 26 2.96 -1.07 21.17
C ALA A 26 4.32 -1.59 21.62
N MET A 27 4.98 -0.80 22.47
CA MET A 27 6.18 -1.23 23.21
C MET A 27 5.80 -1.57 24.64
N LEU A 28 6.12 -2.80 25.07
CA LEU A 28 5.90 -3.31 26.41
C LEU A 28 7.14 -3.08 27.29
N GLU A 29 6.90 -2.83 28.58
CA GLU A 29 7.95 -2.49 29.54
C GLU A 29 7.67 -3.08 30.93
N GLY A 30 8.76 -3.40 31.64
CA GLY A 30 8.71 -3.78 33.06
C GLY A 30 7.70 -4.88 33.36
N LYS A 31 6.84 -4.65 34.36
CA LYS A 31 5.85 -5.63 34.85
C LYS A 31 4.85 -6.09 33.80
N SER A 32 4.64 -5.34 32.71
CA SER A 32 3.74 -5.79 31.64
C SER A 32 4.23 -7.09 30.98
N LEU A 33 5.54 -7.35 31.01
CA LEU A 33 6.13 -8.56 30.45
C LEU A 33 5.80 -9.82 31.27
N GLU A 34 5.51 -9.70 32.56
CA GLU A 34 5.17 -10.83 33.45
C GLU A 34 3.86 -11.54 33.03
N LYS A 35 3.06 -10.89 32.19
CA LYS A 35 1.78 -11.40 31.70
C LYS A 35 1.92 -12.41 30.56
N PHE A 36 3.12 -12.63 30.04
CA PHE A 36 3.38 -13.47 28.87
C PHE A 36 4.19 -14.71 29.23
N ASP A 37 3.79 -15.86 28.70
CA ASP A 37 4.61 -17.07 28.72
C ASP A 37 5.59 -17.05 27.54
N PHE A 38 6.87 -16.80 27.81
CA PHE A 38 7.92 -16.79 26.79
C PHE A 38 8.40 -18.19 26.38
N GLY A 39 7.83 -19.25 26.96
CA GLY A 39 8.27 -20.61 26.74
C GLY A 39 9.68 -20.87 27.24
N LYS A 40 10.20 -22.07 26.93
CA LYS A 40 11.58 -22.49 27.27
C LYS A 40 12.46 -22.69 26.03
N ALA A 41 11.87 -22.75 24.85
CA ALA A 41 12.60 -22.87 23.58
C ALA A 41 12.35 -21.64 22.71
N PRO A 42 13.41 -20.92 22.26
CA PRO A 42 13.22 -19.84 21.31
C PRO A 42 12.76 -20.36 19.95
N TYR A 43 12.01 -19.54 19.19
CA TYR A 43 11.52 -19.94 17.87
C TYR A 43 12.65 -20.37 16.92
N ALA A 44 13.83 -19.76 17.06
CA ALA A 44 15.01 -20.08 16.24
C ALA A 44 15.40 -21.58 16.29
N VAL A 45 15.09 -22.27 17.38
CA VAL A 45 15.39 -23.70 17.55
C VAL A 45 14.45 -24.58 16.72
N LYS A 46 13.26 -24.10 16.34
CA LYS A 46 12.25 -24.88 15.61
C LYS A 46 12.77 -25.51 14.32
N LYS A 47 13.63 -24.79 13.59
CA LYS A 47 14.21 -25.26 12.32
C LYS A 47 15.06 -26.52 12.48
N LEU A 48 15.80 -26.62 13.59
CA LEU A 48 16.70 -27.75 13.85
C LEU A 48 16.03 -28.83 14.68
N PHE A 49 15.13 -28.45 15.60
CA PHE A 49 14.51 -29.35 16.57
C PHE A 49 13.01 -29.05 16.72
N PRO A 50 12.17 -29.34 15.70
CA PRO A 50 10.75 -29.02 15.72
C PRO A 50 10.02 -29.67 16.91
N ASP A 51 10.30 -30.94 17.23
CA ASP A 51 9.67 -31.64 18.36
C ASP A 51 10.05 -31.06 19.73
N VAL A 52 11.25 -30.48 19.84
CA VAL A 52 11.68 -29.78 21.06
C VAL A 52 10.94 -28.46 21.18
N TYR A 53 10.87 -27.70 20.08
CA TYR A 53 10.12 -26.45 20.05
C TYR A 53 8.64 -26.67 20.36
N GLU A 54 7.96 -27.62 19.73
CA GLU A 54 6.54 -27.87 19.96
C GLU A 54 6.20 -28.20 21.43
N ARG A 55 7.11 -28.89 22.14
CA ARG A 55 6.94 -29.19 23.57
C ARG A 55 7.21 -28.01 24.50
N LEU A 56 8.09 -27.09 24.09
CA LEU A 56 8.64 -26.02 24.93
C LEU A 56 8.26 -24.61 24.46
N LYS A 57 7.45 -24.49 23.42
CA LYS A 57 7.03 -23.21 22.85
C LYS A 57 6.17 -22.40 23.82
N PRO A 58 6.17 -21.07 23.68
CA PRO A 58 5.21 -20.16 24.30
C PRO A 58 3.76 -20.66 24.20
N LYS A 59 2.97 -20.48 25.26
CA LYS A 59 1.52 -20.71 25.27
C LYS A 59 0.75 -19.39 25.44
N GLY A 60 -0.49 -19.38 24.95
CA GLY A 60 -1.43 -18.26 25.13
C GLY A 60 -1.93 -17.61 23.84
N ASP A 61 -2.68 -16.53 24.02
CA ASP A 61 -3.41 -15.82 22.96
C ASP A 61 -2.53 -14.91 22.09
N VAL A 62 -1.29 -14.67 22.52
CA VAL A 62 -0.31 -13.88 21.79
C VAL A 62 0.76 -14.81 21.23
N ALA A 63 1.05 -14.68 19.94
CA ALA A 63 2.13 -15.39 19.28
C ALA A 63 3.47 -14.75 19.65
N ILE A 64 4.23 -15.42 20.53
CA ILE A 64 5.52 -14.94 21.00
C ILE A 64 6.64 -15.42 20.06
N LEU A 65 7.38 -14.47 19.49
CA LEU A 65 8.51 -14.71 18.59
C LEU A 65 9.82 -14.30 19.28
N THR A 66 10.54 -15.30 19.80
CA THR A 66 11.82 -15.17 20.51
C THR A 66 13.00 -15.66 19.67
N GLY A 67 14.20 -15.15 19.94
CA GLY A 67 15.44 -15.56 19.26
C GLY A 67 15.64 -14.95 17.87
N ILE A 68 14.87 -13.91 17.51
CA ILE A 68 14.95 -13.22 16.20
C ILE A 68 16.38 -12.76 15.89
N SER A 69 17.12 -12.28 16.90
CA SER A 69 18.50 -11.81 16.76
C SER A 69 19.51 -12.90 16.34
N THR A 70 19.12 -14.17 16.39
CA THR A 70 19.94 -15.31 15.97
C THR A 70 19.58 -15.86 14.59
N MET A 71 18.53 -15.30 13.96
CA MET A 71 17.98 -15.76 12.69
C MET A 71 18.52 -14.95 11.52
N MET A 72 18.65 -15.60 10.37
CA MET A 72 18.89 -14.93 9.09
C MET A 72 17.63 -14.21 8.60
N PRO A 73 17.73 -13.15 7.77
CA PRO A 73 16.57 -12.41 7.27
C PRO A 73 15.45 -13.28 6.67
N LYS A 74 15.82 -14.32 5.91
CA LYS A 74 14.82 -15.24 5.34
C LYS A 74 14.05 -16.01 6.42
N GLU A 75 14.72 -16.46 7.47
CA GLU A 75 14.11 -17.19 8.58
C GLU A 75 13.20 -16.28 9.41
N ILE A 76 13.58 -15.02 9.61
CA ILE A 76 12.73 -14.01 10.26
C ILE A 76 11.44 -13.82 9.45
N ASN A 77 11.55 -13.62 8.13
CA ASN A 77 10.40 -13.48 7.26
C ASN A 77 9.47 -14.71 7.35
N ASP A 78 10.04 -15.92 7.24
CA ASP A 78 9.27 -17.17 7.29
C ASP A 78 8.59 -17.37 8.66
N ALA A 79 9.24 -16.96 9.76
CA ALA A 79 8.66 -16.98 11.09
C ALA A 79 7.44 -16.05 11.21
N PHE A 80 7.53 -14.82 10.72
CA PHE A 80 6.37 -13.92 10.68
C PHE A 80 5.26 -14.50 9.81
N SER A 81 5.60 -15.03 8.63
CA SER A 81 4.62 -15.61 7.71
C SER A 81 3.85 -16.79 8.30
N GLU A 82 4.49 -17.61 9.14
CA GLU A 82 3.83 -18.68 9.88
C GLU A 82 2.91 -18.17 10.99
N LEU A 83 3.30 -17.11 11.69
CA LEU A 83 2.59 -16.61 12.88
C LEU A 83 1.44 -15.64 12.57
N ARG A 84 1.40 -15.06 11.36
CA ARG A 84 0.34 -14.13 10.95
C ARG A 84 -1.04 -14.80 10.99
N GLY A 85 -2.00 -14.07 11.51
CA GLY A 85 -3.38 -14.53 11.66
C GLY A 85 -4.19 -13.56 12.51
N THR A 86 -5.15 -14.08 13.29
CA THR A 86 -6.01 -13.28 14.17
C THR A 86 -5.38 -12.96 15.53
N ARG A 87 -4.33 -13.67 15.94
CA ARG A 87 -3.59 -13.42 17.20
C ARG A 87 -2.56 -12.30 17.04
N ALA A 88 -2.32 -11.55 18.09
CA ALA A 88 -1.25 -10.56 18.13
C ALA A 88 0.13 -11.24 18.08
N ILE A 89 1.12 -10.64 17.40
CA ILE A 89 2.51 -11.12 17.37
C ILE A 89 3.39 -10.23 18.24
N PHE A 90 4.16 -10.82 19.15
CA PHE A 90 5.15 -10.15 19.97
C PHE A 90 6.57 -10.52 19.52
N ALA A 91 7.29 -9.57 18.93
CA ALA A 91 8.70 -9.71 18.58
C ALA A 91 9.59 -9.33 19.78
N VAL A 92 10.15 -10.34 20.43
CA VAL A 92 10.80 -10.20 21.75
C VAL A 92 12.29 -9.88 21.62
N ALA A 93 12.77 -8.94 22.43
CA ALA A 93 14.18 -8.61 22.68
C ALA A 93 15.02 -8.39 21.42
N CYS A 94 14.45 -7.75 20.39
CA CYS A 94 15.14 -7.51 19.11
C CYS A 94 14.95 -6.11 18.54
N ALA A 95 14.00 -5.33 19.06
CA ALA A 95 13.64 -4.04 18.50
C ALA A 95 14.69 -2.97 18.82
N THR A 96 15.10 -2.22 17.80
CA THR A 96 15.89 -0.99 17.88
C THR A 96 15.18 0.09 17.06
N PRO A 97 15.49 1.38 17.27
CA PRO A 97 14.90 2.44 16.46
C PRO A 97 15.07 2.22 14.95
N LEU A 98 16.21 1.65 14.56
CA LEU A 98 16.51 1.33 13.17
C LEU A 98 15.58 0.26 12.58
N ASN A 99 15.32 -0.85 13.30
CA ASN A 99 14.62 -2.02 12.73
C ASN A 99 13.12 -2.11 13.06
N VAL A 100 12.63 -1.39 14.07
CA VAL A 100 11.29 -1.63 14.63
C VAL A 100 10.16 -1.40 13.62
N SER A 101 10.33 -0.43 12.72
CA SER A 101 9.39 -0.19 11.62
C SER A 101 9.28 -1.38 10.67
N THR A 102 10.39 -2.09 10.42
CA THR A 102 10.41 -3.29 9.59
C THR A 102 9.76 -4.47 10.31
N LEU A 103 10.01 -4.64 11.61
CA LEU A 103 9.34 -5.68 12.42
C LEU A 103 7.81 -5.48 12.42
N ILE A 104 7.36 -4.24 12.61
CA ILE A 104 5.93 -3.89 12.56
C ILE A 104 5.37 -4.13 11.14
N TYR A 105 6.11 -3.75 10.10
CA TYR A 105 5.73 -4.01 8.70
C TYR A 105 5.63 -5.50 8.37
N LEU A 106 6.43 -6.35 9.00
CA LEU A 106 6.34 -7.81 8.90
C LEU A 106 5.14 -8.39 9.67
N GLY A 107 4.48 -7.60 10.52
CA GLY A 107 3.28 -7.97 11.27
C GLY A 107 3.44 -8.02 12.79
N ALA A 108 4.55 -7.53 13.37
CA ALA A 108 4.66 -7.40 14.81
C ALA A 108 3.64 -6.39 15.36
N ASP A 109 2.82 -6.83 16.32
CA ASP A 109 1.87 -5.97 17.03
C ASP A 109 2.48 -5.44 18.35
N LEU A 110 3.46 -6.16 18.91
CA LEU A 110 4.13 -5.82 20.16
C LEU A 110 5.64 -5.98 20.01
N VAL A 111 6.37 -5.08 20.67
CA VAL A 111 7.82 -5.14 20.89
C VAL A 111 8.13 -4.78 22.35
N ASP A 112 9.38 -4.88 22.77
CA ASP A 112 9.82 -4.47 24.11
C ASP A 112 11.08 -3.57 24.05
N ASN A 113 11.43 -3.00 25.20
CA ASN A 113 12.61 -2.16 25.36
C ASN A 113 13.86 -2.91 25.86
N LEU A 114 13.86 -4.25 25.92
CA LEU A 114 14.98 -5.01 26.49
C LEU A 114 16.28 -4.79 25.71
N MET A 115 16.19 -4.66 24.38
CA MET A 115 17.37 -4.35 23.56
C MET A 115 17.87 -2.92 23.80
N ALA A 116 16.98 -1.96 24.04
CA ALA A 116 17.34 -0.58 24.38
C ALA A 116 18.13 -0.51 25.69
N ILE A 117 17.67 -1.25 26.71
CA ILE A 117 18.33 -1.39 28.02
C ILE A 117 19.66 -2.13 27.86
N ALA A 118 19.68 -3.28 27.20
CA ALA A 118 20.89 -4.08 27.02
C ALA A 118 21.98 -3.31 26.27
N LYS A 119 21.62 -2.51 25.27
CA LYS A 119 22.54 -1.62 24.54
C LYS A 119 23.08 -0.51 25.43
N ALA A 120 22.25 0.11 26.28
CA ALA A 120 22.70 1.13 27.23
C ALA A 120 23.78 0.60 28.18
N TYR A 121 23.58 -0.57 28.78
CA TYR A 121 24.57 -1.20 29.67
C TYR A 121 25.80 -1.76 28.94
N ARG A 122 25.77 -1.83 27.61
CA ARG A 122 26.96 -2.04 26.75
C ARG A 122 27.62 -0.74 26.31
N GLY A 123 27.20 0.40 26.88
CA GLY A 123 27.74 1.71 26.54
C GLY A 123 27.26 2.26 25.19
N ILE A 124 26.07 1.88 24.73
CA ILE A 124 25.49 2.36 23.47
C ILE A 124 24.30 3.31 23.73
N TYR A 125 24.37 4.48 23.12
CA TYR A 125 23.35 5.52 23.10
C TYR A 125 22.65 5.57 21.73
N PHE A 126 21.32 5.57 21.72
CA PHE A 126 20.54 5.73 20.49
C PHE A 126 20.37 7.20 20.14
N PHE A 127 20.66 7.55 18.89
CA PHE A 127 20.46 8.89 18.34
C PHE A 127 19.76 8.79 16.98
N GLY A 128 18.42 8.80 17.01
CA GLY A 128 17.63 8.45 15.83
C GLY A 128 17.90 6.99 15.42
N ASP A 129 18.30 6.80 14.17
CA ASP A 129 18.64 5.48 13.62
C ASP A 129 20.10 5.06 13.88
N PHE A 130 20.89 5.91 14.55
CA PHE A 130 22.31 5.67 14.83
C PHE A 130 22.56 5.16 16.25
N GLU A 131 23.58 4.32 16.36
CA GLU A 131 24.15 3.89 17.64
C GLU A 131 25.47 4.64 17.88
N ILE A 132 25.60 5.28 19.05
CA ILE A 132 26.79 6.05 19.45
C ILE A 132 27.37 5.42 20.71
N SER A 133 28.69 5.25 20.77
CA SER A 133 29.35 4.88 22.03
C SER A 133 29.23 6.02 23.03
N VAL A 134 28.72 5.73 24.23
CA VAL A 134 28.57 6.66 25.35
C VAL A 134 29.91 7.31 25.70
N GLU A 135 31.02 6.59 25.58
CA GLU A 135 32.37 7.10 25.87
C GLU A 135 32.79 8.25 24.94
N LYS A 136 32.17 8.36 23.75
CA LYS A 136 32.41 9.44 22.80
C LYS A 136 31.54 10.68 23.04
N LEU A 137 30.60 10.62 23.99
CA LEU A 137 29.69 11.72 24.26
C LEU A 137 30.29 12.72 25.26
N GLU A 138 30.44 13.97 24.83
CA GLU A 138 30.78 15.07 25.74
C GLU A 138 29.57 15.56 26.55
N ARG A 139 28.38 15.43 25.96
CA ARG A 139 27.07 15.75 26.53
C ARG A 139 26.00 14.84 25.92
N PHE A 140 24.83 14.74 26.56
CA PHE A 140 23.69 14.06 25.93
C PHE A 140 23.07 14.97 24.84
N PRO A 141 23.04 14.56 23.56
CA PRO A 141 22.51 15.37 22.46
C PRO A 141 20.98 15.24 22.34
N CYS A 142 20.24 15.33 23.44
CA CYS A 142 18.78 15.14 23.46
C CYS A 142 18.10 16.04 24.49
N ASN A 143 16.83 16.36 24.22
CA ASN A 143 15.97 17.18 25.07
C ASN A 143 14.93 16.38 25.88
N CYS A 144 15.00 15.04 25.91
CA CYS A 144 14.11 14.23 26.73
C CYS A 144 14.33 14.49 28.23
N GLU A 145 13.35 14.15 29.07
CA GLU A 145 13.40 14.39 30.51
C GLU A 145 14.61 13.76 31.20
N HIS A 146 15.11 12.64 30.67
CA HIS A 146 16.27 11.93 31.21
C HIS A 146 17.59 12.61 30.84
N CYS A 147 17.69 13.26 29.68
CA CYS A 147 18.93 13.88 29.20
C CYS A 147 19.06 15.37 29.56
N LYS A 148 17.96 16.12 29.54
CA LYS A 148 17.95 17.60 29.52
C LYS A 148 18.68 18.26 30.70
N GLN A 149 18.70 17.62 31.86
CA GLN A 149 19.27 18.16 33.10
C GLN A 149 20.60 17.52 33.50
N GLN A 150 21.10 16.57 32.71
CA GLN A 150 22.21 15.71 33.09
C GLN A 150 23.51 16.15 32.45
N LYS A 151 24.59 16.16 33.23
CA LYS A 151 25.95 16.44 32.75
C LYS A 151 26.77 15.17 32.88
N ILE A 152 27.08 14.53 31.75
CA ILE A 152 27.77 13.22 31.68
C ILE A 152 29.03 13.18 32.56
N LYS A 153 29.85 14.25 32.52
CA LYS A 153 31.13 14.33 33.25
C LYS A 153 30.98 14.40 34.78
N GLU A 154 29.80 14.75 35.28
CA GLU A 154 29.51 14.86 36.72
C GLU A 154 28.84 13.58 37.28
N LEU A 155 28.56 12.59 36.42
CA LEU A 155 27.84 11.36 36.78
C LEU A 155 28.79 10.17 36.94
N LYS A 156 28.39 9.22 37.80
CA LYS A 156 29.06 7.91 37.84
C LYS A 156 28.68 7.10 36.60
N LYS A 157 29.54 6.14 36.25
CA LYS A 157 29.37 5.30 35.06
C LYS A 157 28.03 4.54 35.08
N GLU A 158 27.64 4.06 36.26
CA GLU A 158 26.38 3.34 36.48
C GLU A 158 25.16 4.26 36.25
N ASP A 159 25.21 5.48 36.78
CA ASP A 159 24.14 6.49 36.62
C ASP A 159 23.99 6.88 35.14
N VAL A 160 25.11 7.02 34.42
CA VAL A 160 25.10 7.28 32.98
C VAL A 160 24.37 6.16 32.25
N TYR A 161 24.67 4.89 32.53
CA TYR A 161 24.01 3.77 31.85
C TYR A 161 22.53 3.67 32.19
N GLU A 162 22.12 3.99 33.41
CA GLU A 162 20.70 4.05 33.77
C GLU A 162 19.97 5.16 33.00
N ILE A 163 20.56 6.35 32.92
CA ILE A 163 20.02 7.47 32.13
C ILE A 163 19.92 7.11 30.65
N VAL A 164 20.96 6.48 30.10
CA VAL A 164 21.00 6.03 28.71
C VAL A 164 19.96 4.94 28.46
N ALA A 165 19.71 4.03 29.40
CA ALA A 165 18.67 3.00 29.26
C ALA A 165 17.27 3.63 29.16
N LYS A 166 16.97 4.62 30.01
CA LYS A 166 15.71 5.37 29.97
C LYS A 166 15.58 6.17 28.66
N HIS A 167 16.64 6.85 28.24
CA HIS A 167 16.69 7.57 26.96
C HIS A 167 16.48 6.64 25.76
N ASN A 168 17.22 5.53 25.67
CA ASN A 168 17.11 4.59 24.55
C ASN A 168 15.70 4.01 24.46
N SER A 169 15.08 3.73 25.60
CA SER A 169 13.68 3.27 25.67
C SER A 169 12.72 4.34 25.16
N GLU A 170 12.92 5.61 25.49
CA GLU A 170 12.12 6.73 24.98
C GLU A 170 12.28 6.91 23.46
N VAL A 171 13.49 6.82 22.92
CA VAL A 171 13.72 6.89 21.47
C VAL A 171 12.98 5.75 20.76
N LEU A 172 13.04 4.52 21.29
CA LEU A 172 12.33 3.38 20.73
C LEU A 172 10.80 3.55 20.84
N ARG A 173 10.30 4.08 21.96
CA ARG A 173 8.88 4.38 22.17
C ARG A 173 8.33 5.34 21.13
N GLN A 174 9.04 6.45 20.89
CA GLN A 174 8.69 7.44 19.87
C GLN A 174 8.66 6.82 18.48
N GLU A 175 9.56 5.88 18.20
CA GLU A 175 9.62 5.20 16.92
C GLU A 175 8.44 4.23 16.69
N VAL A 176 8.02 3.50 17.73
CA VAL A 176 6.80 2.67 17.69
C VAL A 176 5.56 3.52 17.51
N GLU A 177 5.47 4.65 18.21
CA GLU A 177 4.35 5.59 18.08
C GLU A 177 4.27 6.19 16.67
N LYS A 178 5.42 6.54 16.09
CA LYS A 178 5.51 6.98 14.69
C LYS A 178 4.98 5.90 13.74
N CYS A 179 5.34 4.63 13.94
CA CYS A 179 4.82 3.53 13.12
C CYS A 179 3.29 3.41 13.23
N ARG A 180 2.72 3.58 14.43
CA ARG A 180 1.27 3.58 14.65
C ARG A 180 0.56 4.69 13.86
N ILE A 181 1.10 5.90 13.86
CA ILE A 181 0.59 7.02 13.05
C ILE A 181 0.68 6.69 11.56
N LEU A 182 1.83 6.18 11.10
CA LEU A 182 2.05 5.86 9.70
C LEU A 182 1.13 4.73 9.19
N ILE A 183 0.77 3.74 10.00
CA ILE A 183 -0.25 2.74 9.63
C ILE A 183 -1.63 3.39 9.50
N ALA A 184 -1.99 4.28 10.42
CA ALA A 184 -3.26 5.02 10.35
C ALA A 184 -3.35 5.83 9.04
N GLU A 185 -2.24 6.42 8.61
CA GLU A 185 -2.09 7.20 7.38
C GLU A 185 -1.78 6.37 6.13
N GLU A 186 -1.63 5.04 6.25
CA GLU A 186 -1.33 4.10 5.14
C GLU A 186 0.06 4.31 4.52
N ASN A 187 0.97 4.92 5.27
CA ASN A 187 2.27 5.42 4.81
C ASN A 187 3.47 4.62 5.35
N LEU A 188 3.23 3.54 6.12
CA LEU A 188 4.31 2.76 6.75
C LEU A 188 5.29 2.19 5.70
N ARG A 189 4.79 1.68 4.56
CA ARG A 189 5.65 1.07 3.52
C ARG A 189 6.69 2.04 2.95
N ASN A 190 6.33 3.32 2.76
CA ASN A 190 7.27 4.34 2.28
C ASN A 190 8.39 4.57 3.30
N TYR A 191 8.03 4.61 4.58
CA TYR A 191 8.99 4.79 5.67
C TYR A 191 9.95 3.61 5.82
N VAL A 192 9.43 2.38 5.72
CA VAL A 192 10.22 1.15 5.75
C VAL A 192 11.17 1.07 4.56
N GLU A 193 10.75 1.50 3.37
CA GLU A 193 11.63 1.55 2.19
C GLU A 193 12.83 2.47 2.41
N ALA A 194 12.57 3.67 2.95
CA ALA A 194 13.62 4.62 3.25
C ALA A 194 14.60 4.05 4.29
N LYS A 195 14.09 3.41 5.35
CA LYS A 195 14.92 2.77 6.38
C LYS A 195 15.68 1.55 5.90
N SER A 196 15.16 0.82 4.92
CA SER A 196 15.83 -0.38 4.39
C SER A 196 17.22 -0.06 3.87
N LYS A 197 17.46 1.18 3.41
CA LYS A 197 18.74 1.65 2.89
C LYS A 197 19.84 1.82 3.95
N LEU A 198 19.49 1.76 5.22
CA LEU A 198 20.42 1.88 6.33
C LEU A 198 21.07 0.55 6.72
N SER A 199 20.55 -0.60 6.26
CA SER A 199 21.12 -1.93 6.56
C SER A 199 20.82 -2.95 5.45
N PRO A 200 21.82 -3.77 5.03
CA PRO A 200 21.61 -4.88 4.10
C PRO A 200 20.54 -5.87 4.57
N GLU A 201 20.49 -6.16 5.86
CA GLU A 201 19.51 -7.07 6.48
C GLU A 201 18.08 -6.54 6.32
N LEU A 202 17.87 -5.24 6.56
CA LEU A 202 16.55 -4.61 6.38
C LEU A 202 16.13 -4.61 4.90
N THR A 203 17.05 -4.36 3.98
CA THR A 203 16.78 -4.47 2.54
C THR A 203 16.43 -5.91 2.15
N ALA A 204 17.11 -6.92 2.70
CA ALA A 204 16.78 -8.32 2.46
C ALA A 204 15.38 -8.68 2.98
N LEU A 205 15.03 -8.26 4.19
CA LEU A 205 13.69 -8.46 4.76
C LEU A 205 12.60 -7.83 3.88
N LEU A 206 12.79 -6.59 3.44
CA LEU A 206 11.86 -5.90 2.56
C LEU A 206 11.63 -6.68 1.25
N ARG A 207 12.72 -7.13 0.61
CA ARG A 207 12.66 -7.91 -0.62
C ARG A 207 11.93 -9.23 -0.44
N PHE A 208 12.22 -9.98 0.63
CA PHE A 208 11.50 -11.23 0.91
C PHE A 208 10.01 -11.00 1.10
N THR A 209 9.64 -9.92 1.79
CA THR A 209 8.25 -9.54 2.04
C THR A 209 7.52 -9.18 0.75
N ASP A 210 8.16 -8.47 -0.18
CA ASP A 210 7.55 -8.06 -1.45
C ASP A 210 7.19 -9.25 -2.38
N PHE A 211 7.78 -10.43 -2.15
CA PHE A 211 7.41 -11.65 -2.88
C PHE A 211 6.16 -12.34 -2.33
N GLU A 212 5.67 -11.95 -1.16
CA GLU A 212 4.50 -12.56 -0.53
C GLU A 212 3.20 -11.87 -1.00
N MET A 213 2.41 -12.56 -1.82
CA MET A 213 1.11 -12.06 -2.26
C MET A 213 -0.01 -12.55 -1.34
N GLN A 214 -0.37 -11.74 -0.33
CA GLN A 214 -1.46 -12.04 0.59
C GLN A 214 -2.64 -11.07 0.45
N ASN A 215 -3.85 -11.50 0.81
CA ASN A 215 -5.08 -10.70 0.71
C ASN A 215 -5.14 -9.50 1.69
N CYS A 216 -4.21 -9.42 2.64
CA CYS A 216 -4.12 -8.32 3.60
C CYS A 216 -3.53 -7.02 3.02
N PHE A 217 -2.95 -7.03 1.82
CA PHE A 217 -2.45 -5.80 1.18
C PHE A 217 -3.58 -5.02 0.49
N PRO A 218 -3.78 -3.74 0.83
CA PRO A 218 -4.74 -2.86 0.17
C PRO A 218 -4.38 -2.62 -1.29
N ARG A 219 -5.39 -2.58 -2.16
CA ARG A 219 -5.26 -2.19 -3.58
C ARG A 219 -5.48 -0.70 -3.80
N PHE A 220 -6.16 -0.06 -2.85
CA PHE A 220 -6.51 1.36 -2.86
C PHE A 220 -6.07 2.01 -1.56
N ARG A 221 -5.49 3.20 -1.65
CA ARG A 221 -4.90 3.91 -0.51
C ARG A 221 -5.07 5.41 -0.62
N LYS A 222 -5.11 6.06 0.54
CA LYS A 222 -5.03 7.52 0.68
C LYS A 222 -3.62 8.06 0.58
N SER A 223 -2.65 7.28 1.05
CA SER A 223 -1.25 7.67 1.01
C SER A 223 -0.72 7.68 -0.42
N THR A 224 0.17 8.64 -0.68
CA THR A 224 0.89 8.70 -1.94
C THR A 224 1.92 7.57 -2.00
N LEU A 225 1.93 6.83 -3.10
CA LEU A 225 3.00 5.87 -3.38
C LEU A 225 4.25 6.65 -3.83
N TYR A 226 5.31 6.65 -3.03
CA TYR A 226 6.59 7.19 -3.47
C TYR A 226 7.38 6.12 -4.21
N PHE A 227 7.74 6.44 -5.45
CA PHE A 227 8.65 5.64 -6.26
C PHE A 227 10.03 6.27 -6.22
N THR A 228 10.83 5.93 -5.20
CA THR A 228 12.15 6.56 -4.96
C THR A 228 13.30 5.56 -5.00
N SER A 229 13.01 4.26 -5.12
CA SER A 229 14.02 3.21 -5.24
C SER A 229 13.54 2.04 -6.10
N GLN A 230 14.46 1.17 -6.53
CA GLN A 230 14.12 -0.01 -7.35
C GLN A 230 13.14 -0.95 -6.65
N GLU A 231 13.18 -1.04 -5.32
CA GLU A 231 12.26 -1.84 -4.51
C GLU A 231 10.81 -1.39 -4.67
N SER A 232 10.56 -0.11 -4.99
CA SER A 232 9.23 0.40 -5.27
C SER A 232 8.55 -0.34 -6.43
N ALA A 233 9.29 -0.89 -7.40
CA ALA A 233 8.74 -1.64 -8.54
C ALA A 233 8.16 -3.00 -8.15
N ASN A 234 8.64 -3.57 -7.03
CA ASN A 234 8.20 -4.87 -6.52
C ASN A 234 7.00 -4.76 -5.58
N ARG A 235 6.61 -3.54 -5.22
CA ARG A 235 5.47 -3.28 -4.34
C ARG A 235 4.19 -3.93 -4.86
N PHE A 236 3.40 -4.45 -3.91
CA PHE A 236 2.12 -5.09 -4.21
C PHE A 236 1.22 -4.20 -5.07
N GLU A 237 1.12 -2.90 -4.73
CA GLU A 237 0.19 -1.99 -5.40
C GLU A 237 0.54 -1.78 -6.87
N VAL A 238 1.84 -1.73 -7.19
CA VAL A 238 2.34 -1.59 -8.57
C VAL A 238 2.08 -2.88 -9.36
N ARG A 239 2.45 -4.03 -8.79
CA ARG A 239 2.25 -5.34 -9.43
C ARG A 239 0.77 -5.63 -9.67
N TYR A 240 -0.06 -5.38 -8.65
CA TYR A 240 -1.50 -5.57 -8.73
C TYR A 240 -2.11 -4.65 -9.79
N PHE A 241 -1.77 -3.36 -9.78
CA PHE A 241 -2.27 -2.42 -10.78
C PHE A 241 -1.96 -2.89 -12.20
N PHE A 242 -0.71 -3.24 -12.48
CA PHE A 242 -0.33 -3.69 -13.82
C PHE A 242 -1.04 -4.97 -14.24
N GLN A 243 -1.10 -5.98 -13.37
CA GLN A 243 -1.79 -7.24 -13.68
C GLN A 243 -3.28 -7.00 -13.91
N ARG A 244 -3.94 -6.28 -12.99
CA ARG A 244 -5.38 -6.07 -13.03
C ARG A 244 -5.83 -5.12 -14.14
N ALA A 245 -5.08 -4.04 -14.36
CA ALA A 245 -5.34 -3.13 -15.46
C ALA A 245 -5.15 -3.84 -16.80
N LEU A 246 -4.10 -4.66 -16.95
CA LEU A 246 -3.91 -5.47 -18.15
C LEU A 246 -5.05 -6.47 -18.34
N GLU A 247 -5.47 -7.20 -17.31
CA GLU A 247 -6.64 -8.09 -17.41
C GLU A 247 -7.89 -7.36 -17.90
N CYS A 248 -8.14 -6.16 -17.38
CA CYS A 248 -9.37 -5.41 -17.62
C CYS A 248 -9.31 -4.45 -18.82
N TYR A 249 -8.15 -4.27 -19.46
CA TYR A 249 -7.98 -3.31 -20.54
C TYR A 249 -8.62 -3.80 -21.83
N GLU A 250 -9.57 -3.02 -22.35
CA GLU A 250 -10.25 -3.26 -23.62
C GLU A 250 -10.21 -1.98 -24.47
N PRO A 251 -9.27 -1.91 -25.43
CA PRO A 251 -9.20 -0.79 -26.37
C PRO A 251 -10.50 -0.60 -27.15
N ARG A 252 -10.87 0.66 -27.40
CA ARG A 252 -12.10 1.04 -28.12
C ARG A 252 -11.88 1.29 -29.60
N THR A 253 -10.68 1.67 -29.98
CA THR A 253 -10.29 1.83 -31.38
C THR A 253 -9.10 0.94 -31.71
N LYS A 254 -8.83 0.76 -33.01
CA LYS A 254 -7.60 0.12 -33.49
C LYS A 254 -6.44 1.09 -33.66
N ALA A 255 -6.55 2.29 -33.10
CA ALA A 255 -5.48 3.26 -33.07
C ALA A 255 -5.09 3.59 -31.63
N LEU A 256 -3.80 3.79 -31.41
CA LEU A 256 -3.22 4.06 -30.10
C LEU A 256 -2.33 5.30 -30.14
N LEU A 257 -2.56 6.21 -29.20
CA LEU A 257 -1.71 7.36 -28.94
C LEU A 257 -0.90 7.14 -27.66
N LEU A 258 0.43 7.20 -27.76
CA LEU A 258 1.32 7.18 -26.61
C LEU A 258 1.70 8.62 -26.22
N LEU A 259 1.51 8.95 -24.95
CA LEU A 259 1.79 10.28 -24.39
C LEU A 259 2.74 10.21 -23.19
N PRO A 260 3.51 11.27 -22.91
CA PRO A 260 4.33 11.34 -21.72
C PRO A 260 3.46 11.65 -20.50
N CYS A 261 3.90 11.20 -19.32
CA CYS A 261 3.29 11.59 -18.06
C CYS A 261 3.52 13.08 -17.72
N THR A 262 2.86 13.56 -16.67
CA THR A 262 3.03 14.92 -16.15
C THR A 262 3.07 14.91 -14.64
N ALA A 263 3.75 15.91 -14.05
CA ALA A 263 3.80 16.07 -12.60
C ALA A 263 2.40 16.21 -11.97
N ARG A 264 1.50 16.98 -12.59
CA ARG A 264 0.10 17.06 -12.17
C ARG A 264 -0.65 15.79 -12.58
N LYS A 265 -1.31 15.16 -11.61
CA LYS A 265 -2.25 14.06 -11.80
C LYS A 265 -3.67 14.50 -11.40
N PRO A 266 -4.72 13.92 -11.98
CA PRO A 266 -4.68 12.96 -13.08
C PRO A 266 -4.24 13.63 -14.41
N TYR A 267 -3.62 12.87 -15.31
CA TYR A 267 -2.84 13.44 -16.43
C TYR A 267 -3.69 14.26 -17.39
N LEU A 268 -4.93 13.86 -17.65
CA LEU A 268 -5.85 14.56 -18.54
C LEU A 268 -6.14 16.00 -18.08
N ALA A 269 -6.02 16.28 -16.77
CA ALA A 269 -6.18 17.63 -16.19
C ALA A 269 -4.89 18.48 -16.22
N SER A 270 -3.77 17.92 -16.66
CA SER A 270 -2.49 18.63 -16.74
C SER A 270 -2.51 19.76 -17.77
N LYS A 271 -1.56 20.70 -17.68
CA LYS A 271 -1.42 21.77 -18.68
C LYS A 271 -1.08 21.19 -20.05
N THR A 272 -0.15 20.22 -20.10
CA THR A 272 0.33 19.58 -21.32
C THR A 272 -0.76 18.81 -22.05
N HIS A 273 -1.47 17.89 -21.36
CA HIS A 273 -2.51 17.08 -22.02
C HIS A 273 -3.68 17.93 -22.49
N ARG A 274 -4.06 18.97 -21.73
CA ARG A 274 -5.07 19.95 -22.17
C ARG A 274 -4.61 20.74 -23.40
N ALA A 275 -3.35 21.16 -23.46
CA ALA A 275 -2.84 21.87 -24.62
C ALA A 275 -2.87 21.00 -25.89
N ILE A 276 -2.43 19.73 -25.78
CA ILE A 276 -2.51 18.75 -26.87
C ILE A 276 -3.97 18.57 -27.34
N ARG A 277 -4.89 18.32 -26.40
CA ARG A 277 -6.31 18.08 -26.72
C ARG A 277 -7.08 19.33 -27.20
N SER A 278 -6.59 20.53 -26.89
CA SER A 278 -7.11 21.77 -27.48
C SER A 278 -6.67 21.94 -28.93
N ALA A 279 -5.48 21.44 -29.29
CA ALA A 279 -4.95 21.54 -30.66
C ALA A 279 -5.38 20.37 -31.56
N VAL A 280 -5.58 19.19 -30.97
CA VAL A 280 -5.87 17.94 -31.69
C VAL A 280 -7.08 17.25 -31.07
N LYS A 281 -8.06 16.88 -31.91
CA LYS A 281 -9.19 16.05 -31.49
C LYS A 281 -8.71 14.61 -31.29
N VAL A 282 -8.55 14.20 -30.04
CA VAL A 282 -8.09 12.84 -29.69
C VAL A 282 -9.30 11.92 -29.52
N ASN A 283 -9.52 11.08 -30.53
CA ASN A 283 -10.61 10.11 -30.63
C ASN A 283 -10.09 8.66 -30.72
N VAL A 284 -8.90 8.40 -30.18
CA VAL A 284 -8.24 7.09 -30.19
C VAL A 284 -7.90 6.67 -28.77
N ASN A 285 -7.52 5.41 -28.56
CA ASN A 285 -7.01 4.98 -27.25
C ASN A 285 -5.75 5.76 -26.87
N GLU A 286 -5.53 5.94 -25.58
CA GLU A 286 -4.34 6.60 -25.07
C GLU A 286 -3.67 5.76 -23.99
N ILE A 287 -2.35 5.62 -24.10
CA ILE A 287 -1.51 5.09 -23.02
C ILE A 287 -0.49 6.15 -22.62
N ILE A 288 -0.45 6.45 -21.32
CA ILE A 288 0.47 7.40 -20.72
C ILE A 288 1.67 6.63 -20.19
N ILE A 289 2.85 6.98 -20.67
CA ILE A 289 4.13 6.40 -20.24
C ILE A 289 4.68 7.24 -19.09
N SER A 290 4.98 6.59 -17.96
CA SER A 290 5.62 7.17 -16.78
C SER A 290 6.69 6.24 -16.22
N SER A 291 7.54 6.74 -15.31
CA SER A 291 8.37 5.90 -14.46
C SER A 291 7.71 5.82 -13.08
N PRO A 292 7.33 4.64 -12.58
CA PRO A 292 7.42 3.31 -13.20
C PRO A 292 6.17 2.92 -14.01
N LEU A 293 5.11 3.72 -13.97
CA LEU A 293 3.78 3.29 -14.40
C LEU A 293 3.56 3.44 -15.91
N VAL A 294 2.89 2.46 -16.51
CA VAL A 294 2.26 2.58 -17.82
C VAL A 294 0.76 2.53 -17.62
N VAL A 295 0.06 3.58 -18.01
CA VAL A 295 -1.32 3.82 -17.62
C VAL A 295 -2.18 4.06 -18.85
N PRO A 296 -2.98 3.07 -19.29
CA PRO A 296 -4.10 3.37 -20.20
C PRO A 296 -5.03 4.42 -19.58
N ARG A 297 -5.49 5.37 -20.40
CA ARG A 297 -6.25 6.55 -19.96
C ARG A 297 -7.45 6.20 -19.09
N GLU A 298 -8.08 5.07 -19.38
CA GLU A 298 -9.26 4.55 -18.71
C GLU A 298 -9.02 4.31 -17.20
N PHE A 299 -7.76 4.07 -16.81
CA PHE A 299 -7.37 3.79 -15.43
C PHE A 299 -6.70 4.98 -14.71
N GLU A 300 -6.61 6.17 -15.31
CA GLU A 300 -5.80 7.26 -14.73
C GLU A 300 -6.34 7.83 -13.41
N LEU A 301 -7.61 7.59 -13.10
CA LEU A 301 -8.25 7.98 -11.84
C LEU A 301 -8.14 6.91 -10.74
N LEU A 302 -7.55 5.76 -11.04
CA LEU A 302 -7.38 4.67 -10.08
C LEU A 302 -6.03 4.75 -9.36
N TYR A 303 -5.96 4.14 -8.18
CA TYR A 303 -4.71 3.94 -7.47
C TYR A 303 -3.85 2.85 -8.14
N PRO A 304 -2.52 3.02 -8.25
CA PRO A 304 -1.73 4.16 -7.79
C PRO A 304 -1.63 5.32 -8.79
N ALA A 305 -2.15 5.19 -10.02
CA ALA A 305 -1.97 6.18 -11.10
C ALA A 305 -2.35 7.62 -10.72
N VAL A 306 -3.43 7.80 -9.95
CA VAL A 306 -3.86 9.13 -9.49
C VAL A 306 -3.04 9.67 -8.30
N ASN A 307 -2.40 8.78 -7.52
CA ASN A 307 -1.80 9.08 -6.22
C ASN A 307 -0.43 8.39 -6.03
N TYR A 308 0.50 8.65 -6.96
CA TYR A 308 1.92 8.32 -6.81
C TYR A 308 2.76 9.57 -6.98
N ASP A 309 4.03 9.49 -6.61
CA ASP A 309 5.03 10.52 -6.90
C ASP A 309 6.40 9.87 -7.16
N THR A 310 7.22 10.51 -7.97
CA THR A 310 8.52 9.99 -8.42
C THR A 310 9.50 11.15 -8.65
N PRO A 311 10.80 10.97 -8.42
CA PRO A 311 11.81 11.94 -8.83
C PRO A 311 11.73 12.21 -10.34
N VAL A 312 11.63 13.49 -10.73
CA VAL A 312 11.60 13.91 -12.15
C VAL A 312 12.94 14.55 -12.49
N THR A 313 13.95 13.73 -12.73
CA THR A 313 15.32 14.20 -13.06
C THR A 313 15.54 14.31 -14.56
N GLY A 314 14.65 13.73 -15.38
CA GLY A 314 14.84 13.58 -16.83
C GLY A 314 15.82 12.46 -17.21
N HIS A 315 16.55 11.90 -16.23
CA HIS A 315 17.41 10.75 -16.41
C HIS A 315 16.61 9.47 -16.13
N TRP A 316 16.74 8.48 -17.02
CA TRP A 316 16.10 7.17 -16.90
C TRP A 316 17.20 6.11 -16.92
N SER A 317 17.23 5.23 -15.91
CA SER A 317 18.16 4.09 -15.91
C SER A 317 17.74 3.03 -16.93
N GLU A 318 18.65 2.15 -17.33
CA GLU A 318 18.29 1.03 -18.23
C GLU A 318 17.28 0.09 -17.56
N GLU A 319 17.37 -0.14 -16.26
CA GLU A 319 16.39 -0.96 -15.52
C GLU A 319 15.00 -0.32 -15.52
N GLU A 320 14.91 1.01 -15.38
CA GLU A 320 13.64 1.73 -15.48
C GLU A 320 13.06 1.62 -16.90
N ILE A 321 13.90 1.82 -17.92
CA ILE A 321 13.48 1.71 -19.33
C ILE A 321 12.97 0.29 -19.61
N ASP A 322 13.70 -0.75 -19.21
CA ASP A 322 13.32 -2.14 -19.43
C ASP A 322 12.03 -2.51 -18.69
N PHE A 323 11.88 -2.06 -17.44
CA PHE A 323 10.68 -2.30 -16.66
C PHE A 323 9.44 -1.68 -17.31
N VAL A 324 9.52 -0.40 -17.69
CA VAL A 324 8.40 0.32 -18.31
C VAL A 324 8.12 -0.22 -19.71
N ALA A 325 9.16 -0.52 -20.50
CA ALA A 325 9.02 -1.07 -21.85
C ALA A 325 8.31 -2.42 -21.84
N LYS A 326 8.63 -3.29 -20.88
CA LYS A 326 7.97 -4.58 -20.69
C LYS A 326 6.47 -4.44 -20.48
N TRP A 327 6.04 -3.51 -19.62
CA TRP A 327 4.61 -3.30 -19.36
C TRP A 327 3.90 -2.57 -20.50
N LEU A 328 4.57 -1.61 -21.16
CA LEU A 328 4.04 -0.96 -22.35
C LEU A 328 3.74 -1.98 -23.44
N ARG A 329 4.69 -2.85 -23.75
CA ARG A 329 4.51 -3.91 -24.76
C ARG A 329 3.29 -4.76 -24.47
N LYS A 330 3.11 -5.20 -23.22
CA LYS A 330 1.95 -6.00 -22.81
C LYS A 330 0.61 -5.30 -23.04
N PHE A 331 0.51 -4.00 -22.75
CA PHE A 331 -0.72 -3.26 -23.02
C PHE A 331 -0.97 -3.06 -24.52
N VAL A 332 0.10 -2.86 -25.31
CA VAL A 332 -0.02 -2.73 -26.77
C VAL A 332 -0.43 -4.05 -27.41
N GLU A 333 0.06 -5.19 -26.91
CA GLU A 333 -0.30 -6.53 -27.40
C GLU A 333 -1.74 -6.97 -27.06
N LYS A 334 -2.54 -6.12 -26.41
CA LYS A 334 -3.95 -6.42 -26.09
C LYS A 334 -4.91 -6.25 -27.26
N GLU A 335 -4.47 -5.54 -28.30
CA GLU A 335 -5.24 -5.32 -29.51
C GLU A 335 -4.30 -5.29 -30.70
N GLU A 336 -4.78 -5.69 -31.87
CA GLU A 336 -4.04 -5.54 -33.12
C GLU A 336 -4.20 -4.11 -33.63
N PHE A 337 -3.46 -3.19 -33.00
CA PHE A 337 -3.49 -1.78 -33.38
C PHE A 337 -2.98 -1.60 -34.83
N GLU A 338 -3.86 -1.12 -35.70
CA GLU A 338 -3.56 -0.77 -37.09
C GLU A 338 -2.69 0.49 -37.18
N LYS A 339 -2.72 1.35 -36.16
CA LYS A 339 -1.85 2.54 -36.07
C LYS A 339 -1.42 2.80 -34.63
N ILE A 340 -0.10 2.94 -34.43
CA ILE A 340 0.49 3.38 -33.16
C ILE A 340 1.22 4.71 -33.38
N VAL A 341 0.75 5.76 -32.71
CA VAL A 341 1.32 7.11 -32.75
C VAL A 341 2.04 7.39 -31.43
N ALA A 342 3.34 7.63 -31.49
CA ALA A 342 4.14 8.00 -30.33
C ALA A 342 4.41 9.51 -30.30
N HIS A 343 3.72 10.21 -29.39
CA HIS A 343 3.89 11.65 -29.20
C HIS A 343 4.72 11.94 -27.94
N VAL A 344 5.96 11.46 -27.96
CA VAL A 344 6.88 11.44 -26.82
C VAL A 344 8.31 11.76 -27.24
N GLU A 345 9.13 12.20 -26.30
CA GLU A 345 10.55 12.55 -26.51
C GLU A 345 11.45 12.01 -25.38
N GLY A 346 12.78 12.12 -25.54
CA GLY A 346 13.75 11.77 -24.50
C GLY A 346 13.65 10.32 -24.00
N GLY A 347 13.66 10.12 -22.68
CA GLY A 347 13.56 8.80 -22.06
C GLY A 347 12.30 8.03 -22.46
N TYR A 348 11.18 8.72 -22.64
CA TYR A 348 9.93 8.10 -23.10
C TYR A 348 10.06 7.52 -24.50
N ARG A 349 10.76 8.20 -25.41
CA ARG A 349 11.04 7.68 -26.75
C ARG A 349 11.87 6.40 -26.70
N LYS A 350 12.90 6.34 -25.84
CA LYS A 350 13.69 5.12 -25.63
C LYS A 350 12.84 3.94 -25.16
N VAL A 351 11.89 4.19 -24.25
CA VAL A 351 10.93 3.17 -23.79
C VAL A 351 10.08 2.65 -24.96
N VAL A 352 9.56 3.53 -25.81
CA VAL A 352 8.76 3.14 -26.98
C VAL A 352 9.60 2.33 -27.97
N GLU A 353 10.79 2.82 -28.32
CA GLU A 353 11.71 2.14 -29.25
C GLU A 353 12.11 0.74 -28.73
N ARG A 354 12.31 0.59 -27.42
CA ARG A 354 12.63 -0.70 -26.78
C ARG A 354 11.41 -1.65 -26.77
N ALA A 355 10.26 -1.15 -26.34
CA ALA A 355 9.04 -1.95 -26.19
C ALA A 355 8.50 -2.43 -27.53
N LEU A 356 8.49 -1.53 -28.52
CA LEU A 356 7.76 -1.67 -29.78
C LEU A 356 8.69 -1.78 -30.99
N LYS A 357 9.91 -2.28 -30.80
CA LYS A 357 10.92 -2.49 -31.86
C LYS A 357 10.41 -3.30 -33.08
N ASP A 358 9.38 -4.12 -32.88
CA ASP A 358 8.81 -5.01 -33.89
C ASP A 358 7.48 -4.45 -34.47
N PHE A 359 7.10 -3.21 -34.10
CA PHE A 359 5.87 -2.55 -34.53
C PHE A 359 6.19 -1.32 -35.40
N GLU A 360 5.30 -1.01 -36.33
CA GLU A 360 5.35 0.28 -37.05
C GLU A 360 4.81 1.39 -36.14
N VAL A 361 5.70 2.28 -35.69
CA VAL A 361 5.36 3.38 -34.76
C VAL A 361 5.66 4.73 -35.40
N VAL A 362 4.64 5.59 -35.47
CA VAL A 362 4.78 6.94 -36.01
C VAL A 362 5.13 7.92 -34.90
N PHE A 363 6.38 8.41 -34.87
CA PHE A 363 6.81 9.43 -33.93
C PHE A 363 6.42 10.83 -34.41
N THR A 364 5.75 11.59 -33.55
CA THR A 364 5.20 12.91 -33.92
C THR A 364 5.79 14.09 -33.14
N ALA A 365 6.53 13.85 -32.05
CA ALA A 365 7.23 14.88 -31.30
C ALA A 365 8.70 14.96 -31.77
N GLU A 366 9.03 15.98 -32.58
CA GLU A 366 10.37 16.18 -33.14
C GLU A 366 11.08 17.39 -32.52
N GLU A 367 10.35 18.49 -32.32
CA GLU A 367 10.88 19.77 -31.80
C GLU A 367 10.20 20.16 -30.48
N GLY A 368 9.90 19.18 -29.64
CA GLY A 368 9.09 19.35 -28.43
C GLY A 368 7.64 18.91 -28.62
N ILE A 369 7.07 18.32 -27.57
CA ILE A 369 5.69 17.78 -27.56
C ILE A 369 4.58 18.85 -27.71
N LEU A 370 4.89 20.14 -27.60
CA LEU A 370 3.91 21.23 -27.77
C LEU A 370 4.28 22.18 -28.92
N SER A 371 5.29 21.86 -29.73
CA SER A 371 5.63 22.69 -30.89
C SER A 371 4.52 22.65 -31.95
N GLU A 372 4.40 23.73 -32.72
CA GLU A 372 3.41 23.82 -33.79
C GLU A 372 3.61 22.71 -34.85
N SER A 373 4.87 22.40 -35.19
CA SER A 373 5.25 21.33 -36.11
C SER A 373 4.79 19.95 -35.59
N SER A 374 5.08 19.63 -34.33
CA SER A 374 4.70 18.37 -33.69
C SER A 374 3.18 18.21 -33.58
N LEU A 375 2.45 19.28 -33.20
CA LEU A 375 0.99 19.25 -33.08
C LEU A 375 0.29 19.13 -34.44
N LYS A 376 0.80 19.78 -35.49
CA LYS A 376 0.29 19.60 -36.87
C LYS A 376 0.47 18.16 -37.36
N LYS A 377 1.64 17.57 -37.12
CA LYS A 377 1.92 16.18 -37.47
C LYS A 377 1.02 15.22 -36.69
N LEU A 378 0.88 15.43 -35.38
CA LEU A 378 -0.02 14.65 -34.53
C LEU A 378 -1.48 14.73 -35.02
N LYS A 379 -1.95 15.93 -35.36
CA LYS A 379 -3.30 16.12 -35.89
C LYS A 379 -3.55 15.28 -37.14
N LYS A 380 -2.64 15.36 -38.12
CA LYS A 380 -2.73 14.60 -39.36
C LYS A 380 -2.83 13.09 -39.11
N GLU A 381 -2.06 12.56 -38.15
CA GLU A 381 -2.05 11.12 -37.87
C GLU A 381 -3.31 10.62 -37.14
N LEU A 382 -4.04 11.51 -36.46
CA LEU A 382 -5.24 11.21 -35.66
C LEU A 382 -6.56 11.64 -36.33
N GLU A 383 -6.53 12.10 -37.57
CA GLU A 383 -7.73 12.42 -38.34
C GLU A 383 -8.49 11.15 -38.76
N GLY A 384 -9.83 11.25 -38.86
CA GLY A 384 -10.68 10.18 -39.39
C GLY A 384 -11.28 9.21 -38.36
N TYR A 385 -10.93 9.29 -37.08
CA TYR A 385 -11.51 8.43 -36.04
C TYR A 385 -12.81 8.99 -35.44
N GLU A 386 -13.83 8.14 -35.32
CA GLU A 386 -15.10 8.48 -34.67
C GLU A 386 -14.90 8.77 -33.17
N SER A 387 -15.66 9.72 -32.64
CA SER A 387 -15.60 10.03 -31.22
C SER A 387 -16.35 8.99 -30.39
N PHE A 388 -15.77 8.61 -29.25
CA PHE A 388 -16.43 7.80 -28.23
C PHE A 388 -16.46 8.57 -26.89
N ASP A 389 -17.35 8.16 -25.98
CA ASP A 389 -17.46 8.76 -24.64
C ASP A 389 -16.37 8.20 -23.72
N LEU A 390 -15.21 8.85 -23.71
CA LEU A 390 -14.09 8.49 -22.85
C LEU A 390 -14.49 8.36 -21.38
N PHE A 391 -15.38 9.22 -20.87
CA PHE A 391 -15.73 9.20 -19.45
C PHE A 391 -16.62 8.01 -19.11
N ALA A 392 -17.53 7.61 -19.99
CA ALA A 392 -18.26 6.35 -19.84
C ALA A 392 -17.28 5.15 -19.84
N GLU A 393 -16.30 5.13 -20.74
CA GLU A 393 -15.28 4.06 -20.79
C GLU A 393 -14.43 3.98 -19.52
N MET A 394 -14.07 5.13 -18.91
CA MET A 394 -13.39 5.16 -17.62
C MET A 394 -14.21 4.48 -16.52
N PHE A 395 -15.53 4.70 -16.47
CA PHE A 395 -16.40 4.03 -15.50
C PHE A 395 -16.52 2.53 -15.78
N THR A 396 -16.70 2.12 -17.04
CA THR A 396 -16.75 0.72 -17.44
C THR A 396 -15.47 -0.01 -17.01
N HIS A 397 -14.30 0.52 -17.37
CA HIS A 397 -13.01 -0.08 -17.02
C HIS A 397 -12.75 -0.08 -15.51
N ALA A 398 -13.10 1.00 -14.80
CA ALA A 398 -12.94 1.05 -13.36
C ALA A 398 -13.87 0.07 -12.63
N SER A 399 -15.11 -0.12 -13.12
CA SER A 399 -16.03 -1.12 -12.57
C SER A 399 -15.52 -2.55 -12.80
N ARG A 400 -14.99 -2.83 -14.00
CA ARG A 400 -14.35 -4.11 -14.33
C ARG A 400 -13.12 -4.34 -13.45
N TYR A 401 -12.27 -3.33 -13.31
CA TYR A 401 -11.07 -3.37 -12.48
C TYR A 401 -11.40 -3.68 -11.02
N GLN A 402 -12.35 -2.95 -10.44
CA GLN A 402 -12.64 -3.02 -9.01
C GLN A 402 -13.55 -4.20 -8.64
N PHE A 403 -14.59 -4.48 -9.43
CA PHE A 403 -15.66 -5.42 -9.07
C PHE A 403 -15.76 -6.63 -10.00
N GLY A 404 -15.07 -6.62 -11.15
CA GLY A 404 -15.16 -7.69 -12.14
C GLY A 404 -16.51 -7.72 -12.87
N ILE A 405 -17.24 -6.61 -12.87
CA ILE A 405 -18.48 -6.42 -13.62
C ILE A 405 -18.44 -5.07 -14.33
N GLU A 406 -19.26 -4.92 -15.36
CA GLU A 406 -19.38 -3.66 -16.09
C GLU A 406 -20.62 -2.88 -15.65
N VAL A 407 -20.53 -1.57 -15.76
CA VAL A 407 -21.63 -0.66 -15.47
C VAL A 407 -21.81 0.33 -16.61
N ASN A 408 -23.06 0.47 -17.06
CA ASN A 408 -23.44 1.46 -18.08
C ASN A 408 -24.16 2.64 -17.44
N GLY A 409 -24.02 3.82 -18.03
CA GLY A 409 -24.71 5.05 -17.63
C GLY A 409 -24.22 6.25 -18.43
N VAL A 410 -24.74 7.43 -18.11
CA VAL A 410 -24.30 8.70 -18.70
C VAL A 410 -23.31 9.37 -17.75
N ALA A 411 -22.08 9.58 -18.20
CA ALA A 411 -21.09 10.33 -17.44
C ALA A 411 -21.43 11.83 -17.47
N LYS A 412 -21.46 12.48 -16.31
CA LYS A 412 -21.67 13.93 -16.17
C LYS A 412 -20.70 14.53 -15.16
N GLY A 413 -20.65 15.85 -15.11
CA GLY A 413 -19.79 16.60 -14.19
C GLY A 413 -18.52 17.11 -14.86
N LYS A 414 -17.67 17.76 -14.05
CA LYS A 414 -16.42 18.36 -14.53
C LYS A 414 -15.26 17.47 -14.16
N TYR A 415 -14.48 17.06 -15.15
CA TYR A 415 -13.27 16.27 -14.93
C TYR A 415 -12.31 16.95 -13.93
N PRO A 416 -11.75 16.22 -12.94
CA PRO A 416 -11.86 14.78 -12.69
C PRO A 416 -13.03 14.34 -11.79
N GLU A 417 -13.86 15.26 -11.31
CA GLU A 417 -15.02 15.01 -10.45
C GLU A 417 -16.26 14.62 -11.27
N ILE A 418 -16.10 13.59 -12.10
CA ILE A 418 -17.19 13.03 -12.91
C ILE A 418 -18.00 12.00 -12.11
N GLU A 419 -19.27 11.89 -12.45
CA GLU A 419 -20.23 10.96 -11.86
C GLU A 419 -20.95 10.18 -12.97
N LEU A 420 -21.28 8.91 -12.68
CA LEU A 420 -22.09 8.08 -13.56
C LEU A 420 -23.54 8.11 -13.11
N ILE A 421 -24.43 8.49 -14.03
CA ILE A 421 -25.84 8.74 -13.75
C ILE A 421 -26.73 7.86 -14.64
N ARG A 422 -27.78 7.30 -14.05
CA ARG A 422 -28.95 6.78 -14.76
C ARG A 422 -30.18 7.62 -14.40
N ARG A 423 -31.04 7.12 -13.51
CA ARG A 423 -32.11 7.91 -12.86
C ARG A 423 -31.54 8.78 -11.74
N GLU A 424 -30.57 8.23 -11.02
CA GLU A 424 -29.81 8.88 -9.96
C GLU A 424 -28.31 8.58 -10.16
N ARG A 425 -27.46 9.15 -9.30
CA ARG A 425 -26.04 8.81 -9.27
C ARG A 425 -25.86 7.36 -8.84
N ILE A 426 -25.14 6.59 -9.64
CA ILE A 426 -24.82 5.19 -9.37
C ILE A 426 -23.33 4.96 -9.07
N ALA A 427 -22.44 5.83 -9.54
CA ALA A 427 -21.01 5.79 -9.21
C ALA A 427 -20.35 7.16 -9.32
N ARG A 428 -19.21 7.32 -8.64
CA ARG A 428 -18.25 8.43 -8.85
C ARG A 428 -16.85 7.97 -8.47
N PHE A 429 -15.82 8.66 -8.94
CA PHE A 429 -14.45 8.41 -8.47
C PHE A 429 -14.20 9.09 -7.11
N ASP A 430 -13.72 8.35 -6.10
CA ASP A 430 -13.13 8.94 -4.89
C ASP A 430 -11.63 9.09 -5.10
N LEU A 431 -11.21 10.27 -5.54
CA LEU A 431 -9.81 10.57 -5.86
C LEU A 431 -8.87 10.47 -4.67
N ARG A 432 -9.40 10.48 -3.43
CA ARG A 432 -8.57 10.30 -2.24
C ARG A 432 -8.06 8.87 -2.16
N TYR A 433 -8.89 7.89 -2.51
CA TYR A 433 -8.51 6.47 -2.53
C TYR A 433 -8.04 5.99 -3.91
N GLY A 434 -8.43 6.69 -4.98
CA GLY A 434 -8.26 6.23 -6.35
C GLY A 434 -9.12 5.01 -6.67
N ASN A 435 -10.41 5.05 -6.32
CA ASN A 435 -11.38 3.97 -6.57
C ASN A 435 -12.76 4.52 -6.95
N LEU A 436 -13.69 3.62 -7.31
CA LEU A 436 -15.10 3.94 -7.49
C LEU A 436 -15.86 3.84 -6.16
N ASP A 437 -16.59 4.91 -5.84
CA ASP A 437 -17.60 4.97 -4.81
C ASP A 437 -18.98 4.63 -5.40
N VAL A 438 -19.72 3.72 -4.77
CA VAL A 438 -20.88 3.00 -5.38
C VAL A 438 -22.22 3.37 -4.74
N TYR A 439 -23.26 3.58 -5.56
CA TYR A 439 -24.58 4.04 -5.11
C TYR A 439 -25.73 3.24 -5.74
N GLY A 440 -26.91 3.37 -5.13
CA GLY A 440 -28.21 3.05 -5.74
C GLY A 440 -28.28 1.69 -6.44
N GLU A 441 -28.66 1.71 -7.71
CA GLU A 441 -28.82 0.52 -8.55
C GLU A 441 -27.51 -0.27 -8.75
N PHE A 442 -26.35 0.40 -8.83
CA PHE A 442 -25.08 -0.28 -9.06
C PHE A 442 -24.67 -1.14 -7.86
N ALA A 443 -24.98 -0.71 -6.63
CA ALA A 443 -24.81 -1.57 -5.45
C ALA A 443 -25.66 -2.86 -5.55
N LYS A 444 -26.88 -2.78 -6.11
CA LYS A 444 -27.74 -3.95 -6.35
C LYS A 444 -27.18 -4.87 -7.43
N GLU A 445 -26.54 -4.31 -8.47
CA GLU A 445 -25.86 -5.10 -9.51
C GLU A 445 -24.65 -5.86 -8.95
N ILE A 446 -23.82 -5.21 -8.13
CA ILE A 446 -22.72 -5.86 -7.41
C ILE A 446 -23.27 -6.98 -6.51
N LEU A 447 -24.34 -6.70 -5.76
CA LEU A 447 -24.97 -7.69 -4.90
C LEU A 447 -25.41 -8.94 -5.68
N ARG A 448 -26.03 -8.76 -6.86
CA ARG A 448 -26.45 -9.87 -7.75
C ARG A 448 -25.26 -10.63 -8.34
N SER A 449 -24.14 -9.95 -8.60
CA SER A 449 -22.93 -10.59 -9.12
C SER A 449 -22.27 -11.54 -8.12
N GLY A 450 -22.50 -11.31 -6.82
CA GLY A 450 -21.85 -12.06 -5.73
C GLY A 450 -20.38 -11.72 -5.51
N ASN A 451 -19.80 -10.77 -6.28
CA ASN A 451 -18.44 -10.29 -6.08
C ASN A 451 -18.41 -9.12 -5.08
N TYR A 452 -17.44 -9.09 -4.16
CA TYR A 452 -17.26 -8.04 -3.15
C TYR A 452 -18.48 -7.83 -2.25
N VAL A 453 -19.22 -8.91 -1.98
CA VAL A 453 -20.40 -8.91 -1.12
C VAL A 453 -20.08 -9.45 0.27
N VAL A 454 -20.77 -8.92 1.27
CA VAL A 454 -20.69 -9.38 2.66
C VAL A 454 -22.09 -9.60 3.22
N LYS A 455 -22.41 -10.83 3.60
CA LYS A 455 -23.64 -11.16 4.32
C LYS A 455 -23.44 -10.86 5.80
N ILE A 456 -24.32 -10.05 6.37
CA ILE A 456 -24.33 -9.71 7.79
C ILE A 456 -25.57 -10.30 8.46
N ALA A 457 -25.51 -10.47 9.77
CA ALA A 457 -26.66 -10.88 10.58
C ALA A 457 -27.79 -9.84 10.49
N ASP A 458 -29.00 -10.24 10.91
CA ASP A 458 -30.19 -9.38 10.89
C ASP A 458 -30.18 -8.32 12.00
N PHE A 459 -29.37 -7.28 11.80
CA PHE A 459 -29.36 -6.05 12.56
C PHE A 459 -29.26 -4.85 11.62
N GLU A 460 -29.59 -3.65 12.12
CA GLU A 460 -29.41 -2.42 11.36
C GLU A 460 -28.04 -1.79 11.65
N PRO A 461 -27.09 -1.74 10.68
CA PRO A 461 -25.75 -1.20 10.93
C PRO A 461 -25.77 0.29 11.23
N SER A 462 -24.90 0.73 12.14
CA SER A 462 -24.64 2.15 12.42
C SER A 462 -23.51 2.68 11.51
N SER A 463 -22.42 3.19 12.08
CA SER A 463 -21.22 3.63 11.36
C SER A 463 -20.23 2.49 11.10
N THR A 464 -20.35 1.38 11.81
CA THR A 464 -19.37 0.28 11.79
C THR A 464 -20.07 -1.06 11.90
N ILE A 465 -19.56 -2.05 11.17
CA ILE A 465 -19.91 -3.45 11.30
C ILE A 465 -18.70 -4.20 11.85
N PHE A 466 -18.90 -4.91 12.96
CA PHE A 466 -17.88 -5.72 13.61
C PHE A 466 -17.90 -7.16 13.09
N CYS A 467 -16.78 -7.89 13.22
CA CYS A 467 -16.67 -9.28 12.77
C CYS A 467 -17.77 -10.19 13.33
N ALA A 468 -18.16 -9.98 14.59
CA ALA A 468 -19.26 -10.72 15.23
C ALA A 468 -20.62 -10.63 14.50
N GLY A 469 -20.82 -9.62 13.65
CA GLY A 469 -22.00 -9.45 12.82
C GLY A 469 -21.87 -9.99 11.39
N ILE A 470 -20.75 -10.60 11.03
CA ILE A 470 -20.48 -11.12 9.69
C ILE A 470 -20.83 -12.61 9.62
N GLU A 471 -21.67 -13.00 8.67
CA GLU A 471 -22.01 -14.41 8.43
C GLU A 471 -21.20 -15.02 7.29
N LYS A 472 -20.93 -14.21 6.24
CA LYS A 472 -20.16 -14.64 5.07
C LYS A 472 -19.55 -13.42 4.38
N ALA A 473 -18.32 -13.54 3.89
CA ALA A 473 -17.67 -12.52 3.08
C ALA A 473 -17.00 -13.15 1.86
N ASP A 474 -16.98 -12.43 0.73
CA ASP A 474 -16.19 -12.83 -0.43
C ASP A 474 -14.68 -12.83 -0.09
N GLU A 475 -14.00 -13.94 -0.34
CA GLU A 475 -12.57 -14.13 -0.05
C GLU A 475 -11.66 -13.19 -0.85
N LYS A 476 -12.15 -12.64 -1.98
CA LYS A 476 -11.42 -11.66 -2.80
C LYS A 476 -11.30 -10.29 -2.15
N ILE A 477 -12.13 -10.00 -1.14
CA ILE A 477 -12.15 -8.71 -0.44
C ILE A 477 -10.82 -8.48 0.25
N ARG A 478 -10.26 -7.29 0.06
CA ARG A 478 -9.05 -6.80 0.72
C ARG A 478 -9.34 -5.54 1.54
N PRO A 479 -8.45 -5.16 2.47
CA PRO A 479 -8.56 -3.88 3.16
C PRO A 479 -8.66 -2.71 2.17
N ASN A 480 -9.48 -1.72 2.51
CA ASN A 480 -9.86 -0.57 1.71
C ASN A 480 -10.67 -0.84 0.43
N ASP A 481 -11.02 -2.09 0.12
CA ASP A 481 -11.99 -2.36 -0.96
C ASP A 481 -13.37 -1.80 -0.58
N VAL A 482 -14.07 -1.26 -1.58
CA VAL A 482 -15.50 -0.95 -1.45
C VAL A 482 -16.27 -2.26 -1.50
N VAL A 483 -17.15 -2.48 -0.53
CA VAL A 483 -17.94 -3.71 -0.41
C VAL A 483 -19.42 -3.39 -0.33
N VAL A 484 -20.25 -4.33 -0.79
CA VAL A 484 -21.71 -4.28 -0.62
C VAL A 484 -22.11 -5.25 0.48
N PHE A 485 -22.62 -4.74 1.59
CA PHE A 485 -23.14 -5.57 2.67
C PHE A 485 -24.66 -5.73 2.58
N TYR A 486 -25.20 -6.84 3.07
CA TYR A 486 -26.65 -7.08 3.06
C TYR A 486 -27.10 -8.08 4.13
N ASN A 487 -28.38 -8.01 4.49
CA ASN A 487 -29.10 -9.02 5.28
C ASN A 487 -30.50 -9.25 4.71
N SER A 488 -31.48 -9.70 5.50
CA SER A 488 -32.85 -9.93 5.01
C SER A 488 -33.65 -8.65 4.73
N GLN A 489 -33.27 -7.51 5.32
CA GLN A 489 -34.06 -6.27 5.30
C GLN A 489 -33.40 -5.12 4.55
N LEU A 490 -32.07 -5.10 4.47
CA LEU A 490 -31.31 -4.00 3.90
C LEU A 490 -30.07 -4.45 3.14
N TYR A 491 -29.56 -3.52 2.33
CA TYR A 491 -28.23 -3.57 1.75
C TYR A 491 -27.54 -2.22 1.95
N GLY A 492 -26.23 -2.18 1.78
CA GLY A 492 -25.47 -0.94 1.87
C GLY A 492 -24.07 -1.07 1.31
N VAL A 493 -23.37 0.06 1.31
CA VAL A 493 -22.00 0.17 0.80
C VAL A 493 -21.10 0.60 1.94
N GLY A 494 -19.94 -0.03 2.05
CA GLY A 494 -18.94 0.29 3.05
C GLY A 494 -17.51 0.08 2.53
N ILE A 495 -16.55 0.36 3.39
CA ILE A 495 -15.12 0.14 3.14
C ILE A 495 -14.64 -1.00 4.05
N ALA A 496 -14.07 -2.03 3.45
CA ALA A 496 -13.47 -3.13 4.19
C ALA A 496 -12.25 -2.65 5.02
N ARG A 497 -12.13 -3.12 6.26
CA ARG A 497 -10.97 -2.83 7.13
C ARG A 497 -10.01 -4.01 7.29
N MET A 498 -10.44 -5.17 6.81
CA MET A 498 -9.73 -6.44 6.82
C MET A 498 -10.07 -7.22 5.53
N HIS A 499 -9.41 -8.34 5.29
CA HIS A 499 -9.72 -9.19 4.15
C HIS A 499 -10.90 -10.13 4.45
N GLY A 500 -11.60 -10.61 3.41
CA GLY A 500 -12.87 -11.35 3.57
C GLY A 500 -12.78 -12.56 4.50
N LYS A 501 -11.71 -13.37 4.36
CA LYS A 501 -11.48 -14.52 5.25
C LYS A 501 -11.37 -14.14 6.73
N GLU A 502 -10.68 -13.05 7.07
CA GLU A 502 -10.55 -12.58 8.45
C GLU A 502 -11.86 -12.00 8.98
N MET A 503 -12.71 -11.40 8.13
CA MET A 503 -14.03 -10.92 8.57
C MET A 503 -14.88 -12.03 9.19
N VAL A 504 -14.70 -13.26 8.71
CA VAL A 504 -15.44 -14.45 9.16
C VAL A 504 -14.72 -15.17 10.31
N GLU A 505 -13.38 -15.28 10.25
CA GLU A 505 -12.59 -16.04 11.23
C GLU A 505 -12.34 -15.28 12.54
N ALA A 506 -12.32 -13.95 12.53
CA ALA A 506 -12.04 -13.15 13.71
C ALA A 506 -13.29 -13.02 14.60
N GLU A 507 -13.15 -13.31 15.90
CA GLU A 507 -14.25 -13.14 16.87
C GLU A 507 -14.60 -11.67 17.14
N LYS A 508 -13.59 -10.79 17.11
CA LYS A 508 -13.71 -9.34 17.33
C LYS A 508 -12.89 -8.57 16.31
N GLY A 509 -13.34 -7.35 16.02
CA GLY A 509 -12.63 -6.43 15.14
C GLY A 509 -13.60 -5.62 14.30
N VAL A 510 -13.08 -4.56 13.67
CA VAL A 510 -13.85 -3.71 12.75
C VAL A 510 -13.76 -4.34 11.36
N ALA A 511 -14.87 -4.87 10.84
CA ALA A 511 -14.89 -5.50 9.52
C ALA A 511 -15.14 -4.47 8.41
N ILE A 512 -16.13 -3.60 8.59
CA ILE A 512 -16.58 -2.64 7.56
C ILE A 512 -16.85 -1.27 8.20
N GLU A 513 -16.29 -0.20 7.62
CA GLU A 513 -16.74 1.17 7.85
C GLU A 513 -17.93 1.47 6.93
N VAL A 514 -19.11 1.72 7.50
CA VAL A 514 -20.35 1.93 6.74
C VAL A 514 -20.35 3.32 6.10
N ARG A 515 -20.66 3.40 4.78
CA ARG A 515 -20.83 4.68 4.06
C ARG A 515 -22.29 5.06 3.87
N ARG A 516 -23.13 4.07 3.52
CA ARG A 516 -24.55 4.27 3.23
C ARG A 516 -25.29 2.93 3.30
N LYS A 517 -26.60 3.00 3.52
CA LYS A 517 -27.52 1.85 3.58
C LYS A 517 -28.88 2.21 3.02
N SER A 518 -29.59 1.21 2.51
CA SER A 518 -30.93 1.31 1.94
C SER A 518 -31.71 0.03 2.26
N ARG A 519 -33.01 0.15 2.49
CA ARG A 519 -33.90 -1.01 2.62
C ARG A 519 -34.21 -1.58 1.22
N PHE A 520 -34.50 -2.88 1.15
CA PHE A 520 -34.77 -3.56 -0.14
C PHE A 520 -35.97 -3.01 -0.88
#